data_AF-A0AAF0DKS9-F1
#
_entry.id   AF-A0AAF0DKS9-F1
#
_cell.length_a   1.000
_cell.length_b   1.000
_cell.length_c   1.000
_cell.angle_alpha   90.00
_cell.angle_beta   90.00
_cell.angle_gamma   90.00
#
_symmetry.space_group_name_H-M   'P 1'
#
loop_
_entity.id
_entity.type
_entity.pdbx_description
1 polymer ?
#
loop_
_entity_poly.entity_id
_entity_poly.type
_entity_poly.pdbx_seq_one_letter_code
_entity_poly.pdbx_strand_id
1 'polypeptide(L)'
;MNRVCDFIDEAYSTPRKPAVAQLDAEPSEGKSGENDDEEKQNPSPDSPDANVVLVHCERGVSRAPTMVIAYLMRKYRRSRDDILAEVKTKRRIRPNSNFMDQLEVWEQVEYQVWEDEAKTIPKAPYQAYLARRAVRLKKKGVNRR
;
A
#
# COMPACT_ATOMS: atom_id res chain seq x y z
N MET A 1 -5.50 -3.67 -12.41
CA MET A 1 -4.22 -3.71 -11.67
C MET A 1 -3.89 -2.36 -11.04
N ASN A 2 -3.69 -2.35 -9.72
CA ASN A 2 -3.35 -1.19 -8.91
C ASN A 2 -1.85 -1.18 -8.67
N ARG A 3 -1.09 -0.69 -9.65
CA ARG A 3 0.37 -0.82 -9.75
C ARG A 3 1.13 -0.58 -8.44
N VAL A 4 0.75 0.41 -7.63
CA VAL A 4 1.43 0.72 -6.35
C VAL A 4 1.18 -0.34 -5.28
N CYS A 5 -0.07 -0.78 -5.19
CA CYS A 5 -0.51 -1.76 -4.21
C CYS A 5 0.09 -3.14 -4.52
N ASP A 6 0.07 -3.52 -5.80
CA ASP A 6 0.67 -4.76 -6.29
C ASP A 6 2.20 -4.73 -6.10
N PHE A 7 2.85 -3.59 -6.35
CA PHE A 7 4.28 -3.39 -6.06
C PHE A 7 4.63 -3.58 -4.57
N ILE A 8 3.81 -3.04 -3.65
CA ILE A 8 4.09 -3.20 -2.21
C ILE A 8 3.99 -4.67 -1.80
N ASP A 9 3.00 -5.41 -2.33
CA ASP A 9 2.86 -6.84 -2.03
C ASP A 9 4.03 -7.65 -2.59
N GLU A 10 4.45 -7.35 -3.82
CA GLU A 10 5.62 -7.97 -4.45
C GLU A 10 6.88 -7.69 -3.64
N ALA A 11 7.17 -6.41 -3.34
CA ALA A 11 8.35 -6.01 -2.58
C ALA A 11 8.38 -6.61 -1.17
N TYR A 12 7.21 -6.84 -0.56
CA TYR A 12 7.13 -7.50 0.75
C TYR A 12 7.38 -9.02 0.65
N SER A 13 6.92 -9.66 -0.43
CA SER A 13 6.92 -11.12 -0.59
C SER A 13 8.16 -11.68 -1.29
N THR A 14 8.93 -10.86 -2.03
CA THR A 14 10.10 -11.32 -2.80
C THR A 14 11.23 -11.77 -1.88
N PRO A 15 11.70 -13.03 -1.90
CA PRO A 15 12.83 -13.45 -1.07
C PRO A 15 14.05 -12.54 -1.29
N ARG A 16 14.63 -12.03 -0.20
CA ARG A 16 15.85 -11.23 -0.28
C ARG A 16 16.94 -12.13 -0.88
N LYS A 17 17.58 -11.71 -1.98
CA LYS A 17 18.82 -12.37 -2.40
C LYS A 17 19.79 -12.27 -1.23
N PRO A 18 20.44 -13.37 -0.80
CA PRO A 18 21.44 -13.28 0.26
C PRO A 18 22.44 -12.20 -0.16
N ALA A 19 22.66 -11.22 0.72
CA ALA A 19 23.76 -10.29 0.54
C ALA A 19 25.00 -11.17 0.39
N VAL A 20 25.64 -11.10 -0.77
CA VAL A 20 26.85 -11.86 -1.12
C VAL A 20 27.72 -12.09 0.11
N ALA A 21 27.88 -13.37 0.46
CA ALA A 21 28.97 -13.81 1.30
C ALA A 21 30.28 -13.42 0.60
N GLN A 22 30.89 -12.33 1.03
CA GLN A 22 32.34 -12.21 0.98
C GLN A 22 32.83 -12.54 2.37
N LEU A 23 33.30 -13.77 2.53
CA LEU A 23 34.53 -14.17 3.23
C LEU A 23 34.62 -15.70 3.13
N ASP A 24 35.78 -16.15 2.71
CA ASP A 24 36.14 -17.49 2.24
C ASP A 24 35.86 -18.63 3.24
N ALA A 25 35.28 -19.75 2.77
CA ALA A 25 35.67 -21.14 3.11
C ALA A 25 34.75 -22.21 2.46
N GLU A 26 35.39 -23.26 1.93
CA GLU A 26 34.90 -24.47 1.23
C GLU A 26 34.12 -25.48 2.13
N PRO A 27 33.49 -26.54 1.57
CA PRO A 27 32.29 -27.18 2.11
C PRO A 27 32.55 -28.40 3.01
N SER A 28 31.57 -28.72 3.88
CA SER A 28 31.44 -30.06 4.47
C SER A 28 30.00 -30.58 4.38
N GLU A 29 29.87 -31.79 3.83
CA GLU A 29 28.65 -32.56 3.62
C GLU A 29 27.94 -32.98 4.92
N GLY A 30 26.61 -33.19 4.89
CA GLY A 30 25.90 -33.86 5.99
C GLY A 30 24.35 -33.82 6.00
N LYS A 31 23.73 -34.68 5.19
CA LYS A 31 22.49 -35.49 5.38
C LYS A 31 21.22 -35.00 6.15
N SER A 32 20.10 -35.10 5.41
CA SER A 32 18.78 -35.72 5.69
C SER A 32 17.88 -35.28 6.86
N GLY A 33 16.61 -34.99 6.55
CA GLY A 33 15.49 -35.08 7.49
C GLY A 33 14.19 -34.42 6.99
N GLU A 34 13.19 -35.25 6.68
CA GLU A 34 11.79 -34.97 6.33
C GLU A 34 10.97 -34.36 7.49
N ASN A 35 10.04 -33.42 7.18
CA ASN A 35 8.59 -33.49 7.46
C ASN A 35 7.87 -32.14 7.70
N ASP A 36 6.75 -32.02 6.97
CA ASP A 36 5.41 -31.54 7.34
C ASP A 36 5.07 -30.06 7.66
N ASP A 37 3.92 -29.68 7.09
CA ASP A 37 3.01 -28.56 7.36
C ASP A 37 3.40 -27.14 6.91
N GLU A 38 2.93 -26.77 5.70
CA GLU A 38 2.84 -25.39 5.21
C GLU A 38 1.79 -24.58 6.01
N GLU A 39 2.12 -24.22 7.24
CA GLU A 39 1.59 -23.00 7.84
C GLU A 39 2.54 -21.87 7.45
N LYS A 40 2.13 -21.02 6.49
CA LYS A 40 2.91 -19.82 6.10
C LYS A 40 2.97 -18.85 7.28
N GLN A 41 3.85 -19.12 8.23
CA GLN A 41 4.22 -18.20 9.30
C GLN A 41 4.86 -16.98 8.63
N ASN A 42 4.16 -15.85 8.73
CA ASN A 42 4.71 -14.57 8.31
C ASN A 42 6.05 -14.38 9.03
N PRO A 43 7.14 -14.02 8.33
CA PRO A 43 8.43 -13.82 8.96
C PRO A 43 8.29 -12.77 10.07
N SER A 44 8.87 -13.06 11.23
CA SER A 44 8.90 -12.13 12.35
C SER A 44 9.52 -10.80 11.88
N PRO A 45 8.99 -9.65 12.32
CA PRO A 45 9.44 -8.34 11.84
C PRO A 45 10.91 -8.02 12.16
N ASP A 46 11.52 -8.79 13.07
CA ASP A 46 12.92 -8.65 13.50
C ASP A 46 13.85 -9.68 12.82
N SER A 47 13.37 -10.47 11.86
CA SER A 47 14.24 -11.37 11.11
C SER A 47 15.13 -10.58 10.13
N PRO A 48 16.43 -10.88 10.02
CA PRO A 48 17.35 -10.19 9.11
C PRO A 48 17.00 -10.37 7.61
N ASP A 49 16.04 -11.26 7.33
CA ASP A 49 15.58 -11.65 6.00
C ASP A 49 14.24 -11.02 5.61
N ALA A 50 13.58 -10.28 6.51
CA ALA A 50 12.30 -9.62 6.20
C ALA A 50 12.50 -8.42 5.25
N ASN A 51 11.72 -8.37 4.15
CA ASN A 51 11.73 -7.22 3.26
C ASN A 51 10.97 -6.04 3.87
N VAL A 52 11.55 -4.84 3.76
CA VAL A 52 10.97 -3.61 4.31
C VAL A 52 10.70 -2.62 3.19
N VAL A 53 9.47 -2.10 3.16
CA VAL A 53 9.07 -1.02 2.23
C VAL A 53 8.93 0.29 3.00
N LEU A 54 9.80 1.26 2.70
CA LEU A 54 9.70 2.62 3.26
C LEU A 54 8.81 3.51 2.39
N VAL A 55 7.67 3.95 2.94
CA VAL A 55 6.81 4.96 2.32
C VAL A 55 7.02 6.30 3.01
N HIS A 56 7.58 7.28 2.29
CA HIS A 56 7.86 8.61 2.84
C HIS A 56 7.30 9.76 2.00
N CYS A 57 7.23 10.93 2.64
CA CYS A 57 7.04 12.22 2.01
C CYS A 57 7.80 13.23 2.86
N GLU A 58 7.87 14.48 2.44
CA GLU A 58 8.65 15.53 3.11
C GLU A 58 8.48 15.62 4.64
N ARG A 59 7.24 15.54 5.14
CA ARG A 59 6.95 15.64 6.60
C ARG A 59 6.41 14.35 7.23
N GLY A 60 6.03 13.37 6.42
CA GLY A 60 5.39 12.15 6.93
C GLY A 60 4.05 12.34 7.66
N VAL A 61 3.30 13.43 7.38
CA VAL A 61 2.04 13.76 8.09
C VAL A 61 0.79 13.56 7.22
N SER A 62 0.87 13.78 5.91
CA SER A 62 -0.32 13.80 5.02
C SER A 62 -0.18 12.83 3.85
N ARG A 63 0.68 13.12 2.87
CA ARG A 63 0.86 12.32 1.64
C ARG A 63 1.21 10.85 1.90
N ALA A 64 2.34 10.61 2.59
CA ALA A 64 2.80 9.26 2.90
C ALA A 64 1.79 8.43 3.71
N PRO A 65 1.25 8.91 4.86
CA PRO A 65 0.28 8.12 5.60
C PRO A 65 -1.03 7.90 4.83
N THR A 66 -1.46 8.81 3.96
CA THR A 66 -2.61 8.55 3.07
C THR A 66 -2.37 7.33 2.17
N MET A 67 -1.17 7.20 1.58
CA MET A 67 -0.83 6.03 0.75
C MET A 67 -0.82 4.74 1.57
N VAL A 68 -0.25 4.78 2.78
CA VAL A 68 -0.24 3.64 3.71
C VAL A 68 -1.67 3.24 4.08
N ILE A 69 -2.53 4.20 4.44
CA ILE A 69 -3.94 3.93 4.76
C ILE A 69 -4.65 3.27 3.57
N ALA A 70 -4.52 3.83 2.36
CA ALA A 70 -5.15 3.28 1.17
C ALA A 70 -4.72 1.84 0.87
N TYR A 71 -3.42 1.54 1.08
CA TYR A 71 -2.88 0.19 0.94
C TYR A 71 -3.44 -0.78 1.98
N LEU A 72 -3.44 -0.39 3.26
CA LEU A 72 -3.95 -1.21 4.36
C LEU A 72 -5.46 -1.49 4.23
N MET A 73 -6.25 -0.49 3.82
CA MET A 73 -7.68 -0.67 3.51
C MET A 73 -7.88 -1.76 2.46
N ARG A 74 -7.12 -1.71 1.35
CA ARG A 74 -7.19 -2.72 0.29
C ARG A 74 -6.74 -4.09 0.78
N LYS A 75 -5.59 -4.16 1.46
CA LYS A 75 -4.97 -5.41 1.92
C LYS A 75 -5.86 -6.16 2.90
N TYR A 76 -6.41 -5.45 3.88
CA TYR A 76 -7.17 -6.05 4.99
C TYR A 76 -8.68 -5.95 4.81
N ARG A 77 -9.17 -5.32 3.74
CA ARG A 77 -10.61 -5.09 3.47
C ARG A 77 -11.33 -4.45 4.66
N ARG A 78 -10.68 -3.47 5.30
CA ARG A 78 -11.23 -2.71 6.44
C ARG A 78 -11.58 -1.30 6.04
N SER A 79 -12.50 -0.69 6.77
CA SER A 79 -12.99 0.66 6.47
C SER A 79 -11.89 1.71 6.59
N ARG A 80 -12.10 2.86 5.93
CA ARG A 80 -11.21 4.03 6.05
C ARG A 80 -10.98 4.40 7.51
N ASP A 81 -12.07 4.45 8.29
CA ASP A 81 -12.03 4.98 9.65
C ASP A 81 -11.34 4.01 10.61
N ASP A 82 -11.52 2.70 10.43
CA ASP A 82 -10.80 1.67 11.20
C ASP A 82 -9.28 1.75 10.98
N ILE A 83 -8.87 1.78 9.71
CA ILE A 83 -7.44 1.85 9.35
C ILE A 83 -6.85 3.20 9.79
N LEU A 84 -7.59 4.29 9.63
CA LEU A 84 -7.13 5.61 10.07
C LEU A 84 -6.92 5.64 11.59
N ALA A 85 -7.84 5.06 12.37
CA ALA A 85 -7.71 4.96 13.81
C ALA A 85 -6.48 4.13 14.20
N GLU A 86 -6.26 2.99 13.55
CA GLU A 86 -5.08 2.15 13.79
C GLU A 86 -3.77 2.87 13.45
N VAL A 87 -3.66 3.52 12.29
CA VAL A 87 -2.42 4.22 11.92
C VAL A 87 -2.13 5.38 12.87
N LYS A 88 -3.16 6.05 13.40
CA LYS A 88 -3.00 7.12 14.40
C LYS A 88 -2.42 6.64 15.72
N THR A 89 -2.60 5.37 16.11
CA THR A 89 -1.96 4.84 17.33
C THR A 89 -0.45 4.67 17.15
N LYS A 90 -0.01 4.41 15.92
CA LYS A 90 1.40 4.20 15.57
C LYS A 90 2.14 5.49 15.23
N ARG A 91 1.46 6.49 14.66
CA ARG A 91 2.08 7.76 14.24
C ARG A 91 1.10 8.93 14.28
N ARG A 92 1.58 10.10 14.69
CA ARG A 92 0.82 11.36 14.60
C ARG A 92 0.69 11.81 13.15
N ILE A 93 -0.48 11.55 12.56
CA ILE A 93 -0.80 11.85 11.17
C ILE A 93 -2.01 12.77 11.04
N ARG A 94 -2.07 13.50 9.92
CA ARG A 94 -3.21 14.35 9.54
C ARG A 94 -3.31 14.44 8.01
N PRO A 95 -3.85 13.41 7.34
CA PRO A 95 -4.34 13.54 5.98
C PRO A 95 -5.21 14.80 5.84
N ASN A 96 -5.05 15.54 4.74
CA ASN A 96 -5.91 16.70 4.50
C ASN A 96 -7.31 16.25 4.05
N SER A 97 -8.28 17.16 4.03
CA SER A 97 -9.67 16.83 3.66
C SER A 97 -9.80 16.28 2.24
N ASN A 98 -9.00 16.74 1.27
CA ASN A 98 -9.01 16.16 -0.07
C ASN A 98 -8.56 14.69 -0.07
N PHE A 99 -7.58 14.32 0.75
CA PHE A 99 -7.16 12.93 0.88
C PHE A 99 -8.21 12.09 1.61
N MET A 100 -8.89 12.66 2.60
CA MET A 100 -10.03 11.99 3.25
C MET A 100 -11.17 11.71 2.25
N ASP A 101 -11.54 12.70 1.42
CA ASP A 101 -12.51 12.53 0.33
C ASP A 101 -12.07 11.41 -0.64
N GLN A 102 -10.78 11.35 -0.98
CA GLN A 102 -10.24 10.34 -1.90
C GLN A 102 -10.24 8.94 -1.31
N LEU A 103 -9.92 8.80 -0.01
CA LEU A 103 -9.95 7.52 0.68
C LEU A 103 -11.38 6.97 0.81
N GLU A 104 -12.36 7.85 0.98
CA GLU A 104 -13.78 7.46 0.97
C GLU A 104 -14.21 6.91 -0.39
N VAL A 105 -13.85 7.61 -1.47
CA VAL A 105 -14.10 7.13 -2.83
C VAL A 105 -13.36 5.82 -3.08
N TRP A 106 -12.13 5.68 -2.59
CA TRP A 106 -11.32 4.46 -2.71
C TRP A 106 -12.00 3.24 -2.07
N GLU A 107 -12.64 3.43 -0.91
CA GLU A 107 -13.46 2.42 -0.25
C GLU A 107 -14.73 2.10 -1.07
N GLN A 108 -15.48 3.12 -1.50
CA GLN A 108 -16.73 2.97 -2.25
C GLN A 108 -16.57 2.27 -3.60
N VAL A 109 -15.41 2.43 -4.25
CA VAL A 109 -15.10 1.76 -5.53
C VAL A 109 -14.47 0.39 -5.33
N GLU A 110 -14.39 -0.09 -4.09
CA GLU A 110 -13.79 -1.37 -3.70
C GLU A 110 -12.35 -1.54 -4.21
N TYR A 111 -11.60 -0.44 -4.16
CA TYR A 111 -10.21 -0.39 -4.60
C TYR A 111 -10.03 -0.65 -6.11
N GLN A 112 -11.08 -0.50 -6.92
CA GLN A 112 -11.01 -0.53 -8.38
C GLN A 112 -11.82 0.64 -8.94
N VAL A 113 -11.13 1.62 -9.49
CA VAL A 113 -11.69 2.92 -9.87
C VAL A 113 -12.40 2.89 -11.24
N TRP A 114 -12.07 1.90 -12.07
CA TRP A 114 -12.58 1.75 -13.44
C TRP A 114 -13.48 0.52 -13.56
N GLU A 115 -14.53 0.61 -14.35
CA GLU A 115 -15.39 -0.53 -14.69
C GLU A 115 -14.70 -1.45 -15.72
N ASP A 116 -13.89 -0.87 -16.60
CA ASP A 116 -13.21 -1.55 -17.70
C ASP A 116 -11.68 -1.62 -17.49
N GLU A 117 -11.05 -2.60 -18.12
CA GLU A 117 -9.59 -2.77 -18.08
C GLU A 117 -8.84 -1.66 -18.82
N ALA A 118 -9.46 -1.08 -19.86
CA ALA A 118 -8.88 0.02 -20.62
C ALA A 118 -8.89 1.36 -19.85
N LYS A 119 -9.50 1.39 -18.65
CA LYS A 119 -9.55 2.55 -17.75
C LYS A 119 -10.20 3.76 -18.40
N THR A 120 -11.30 3.53 -19.10
CA THR A 120 -12.03 4.57 -19.83
C THR A 120 -13.34 4.97 -19.14
N ILE A 121 -13.97 4.03 -18.42
CA ILE A 121 -15.26 4.18 -17.77
C ILE A 121 -15.04 4.22 -16.25
N PRO A 122 -15.06 5.41 -15.62
CA PRO A 122 -14.92 5.51 -14.17
C PRO A 122 -16.17 4.99 -13.46
N LYS A 123 -16.01 4.30 -12.32
CA LYS A 123 -17.15 3.93 -11.47
C LYS A 123 -17.91 5.18 -10.99
N ALA A 124 -19.21 5.05 -10.77
CA ALA A 124 -20.07 6.17 -10.40
C ALA A 124 -19.58 7.02 -9.20
N PRO A 125 -19.10 6.44 -8.07
CA PRO A 125 -18.57 7.23 -6.97
C PRO A 125 -17.35 8.08 -7.36
N TYR A 126 -16.46 7.51 -8.18
CA TYR A 126 -15.29 8.22 -8.68
C TYR A 126 -15.66 9.31 -9.70
N GLN A 127 -16.63 9.04 -10.58
CA GLN A 127 -17.14 10.03 -11.51
C GLN A 127 -17.74 11.24 -10.78
N ALA A 128 -18.54 11.02 -9.74
CA ALA A 128 -19.11 12.07 -8.91
C ALA A 128 -18.01 12.89 -8.20
N TYR A 129 -16.96 12.22 -7.71
CA TYR A 129 -15.78 12.88 -7.16
C TYR A 129 -15.06 13.76 -8.18
N LEU A 130 -14.85 13.28 -9.41
CA LEU A 130 -14.22 14.05 -10.49
C LEU A 130 -15.04 15.29 -10.87
N ALA A 131 -16.36 15.16 -10.93
CA ALA A 131 -17.26 16.28 -11.21
C ALA A 131 -17.17 17.36 -10.11
N ARG A 132 -17.30 16.97 -8.84
CA ARG A 132 -17.18 17.89 -7.69
C ARG A 132 -15.81 18.57 -7.65
N ARG A 133 -14.73 17.82 -7.92
CA ARG A 133 -13.37 18.35 -7.98
C ARG A 133 -13.19 19.34 -9.14
N ALA A 134 -13.77 19.08 -10.31
CA ALA A 134 -13.69 19.98 -11.46
C ALA A 134 -14.30 21.36 -11.14
N VAL A 135 -15.48 21.39 -10.50
CA VAL A 135 -16.13 22.64 -10.05
C VAL A 135 -15.24 23.38 -9.04
N ARG A 136 -14.70 22.65 -8.06
CA ARG A 136 -13.80 23.22 -7.02
C ARG A 136 -12.54 23.84 -7.62
N LEU A 137 -11.93 23.19 -8.62
CA LEU A 137 -10.72 23.69 -9.28
C LEU A 137 -11.00 24.94 -10.13
N LYS A 138 -12.10 24.94 -10.90
CA LYS A 138 -12.57 26.12 -11.64
C LYS A 138 -12.77 27.33 -10.71
N LYS A 139 -13.44 27.13 -9.57
CA LYS A 139 -13.67 28.18 -8.56
C LYS A 139 -12.36 28.74 -7.98
N LYS A 140 -11.29 27.93 -7.92
CA LYS A 140 -9.99 28.33 -7.40
C LYS A 140 -9.03 28.89 -8.46
N GLY A 141 -9.44 28.96 -9.73
CA GLY A 141 -8.58 29.39 -10.84
C GLY A 141 -7.38 28.46 -11.08
N VAL A 142 -7.44 27.20 -10.62
CA VAL A 142 -6.35 26.24 -10.77
C VAL A 142 -6.65 25.34 -11.96
N ASN A 143 -5.85 25.42 -13.02
CA ASN A 143 -5.94 24.50 -14.16
C ASN A 143 -5.41 23.11 -13.79
N ARG A 144 -5.95 22.08 -14.45
CA ARG A 144 -5.40 20.72 -14.38
C ARG A 144 -3.99 20.78 -14.98
N ARG A 145 -2.96 20.52 -14.17
CA ARG A 145 -1.62 20.17 -14.67
C ARG A 145 -1.62 18.73 -15.12
#